data_AF-A0A3C1PKY1-F1
#
_entry.id   AF-A0A3C1PKY1-F1
#
_cell.length_a   1.000
_cell.length_b   1.000
_cell.length_c   1.000
_cell.angle_alpha   90.00
_cell.angle_beta   90.00
_cell.angle_gamma   90.00
#
_symmetry.space_group_name_H-M   'P 1'
#
loop_
_entity.id
_entity.type
_entity.pdbx_description
1 polymer ?
#
loop_
_entity_poly.entity_id
_entity_poly.type
_entity_poly.pdbx_seq_one_letter_code
_entity_poly.pdbx_strand_id
1 'polypeptide(L)'
;FEHNLSQQLYVSEDAWAMVRNAKENMTRLINTAAAGLEPGTPSIELSKILMDLLARAENSPLDATISAIKKEFSEVTSQVQ
;
A
#
# COMPACT_ATOMS: atom_id res chain seq x y z
N PHE A 1 -6.24 -11.46 -8.83
CA PHE A 1 -7.17 -10.43 -8.30
C PHE A 1 -8.55 -11.03 -7.98
N GLU A 2 -9.01 -12.06 -8.70
CA GLU A 2 -10.26 -12.82 -8.44
C GLU A 2 -10.32 -13.52 -7.07
N HIS A 3 -9.19 -13.99 -6.52
CA HIS A 3 -9.16 -14.76 -5.27
C HIS A 3 -9.53 -13.97 -4.00
N ASN A 4 -9.79 -12.67 -4.10
CA ASN A 4 -10.12 -11.80 -2.96
C ASN A 4 -11.49 -11.12 -3.07
N LEU A 5 -12.35 -11.59 -3.99
CA LEU A 5 -13.66 -11.00 -4.22
C LEU A 5 -14.57 -11.10 -2.98
N SER A 6 -14.47 -12.17 -2.20
CA SER A 6 -15.19 -12.31 -0.93
C SER A 6 -14.71 -11.33 0.13
N GLN A 7 -13.43 -10.94 0.13
CA GLN A 7 -12.88 -9.94 1.05
C GLN A 7 -13.26 -8.50 0.63
N GLN A 8 -13.46 -8.25 -0.67
CA GLN A 8 -13.94 -6.97 -1.19
C GLN A 8 -15.39 -6.66 -0.80
N LEU A 9 -16.19 -7.66 -0.45
CA LEU A 9 -17.57 -7.48 0.04
C LEU A 9 -17.65 -6.86 1.45
N TYR A 10 -16.54 -6.86 2.22
CA TYR A 10 -16.49 -6.39 3.62
C TYR A 10 -15.85 -5.01 3.79
N VAL A 11 -15.56 -4.31 2.69
CA VAL A 11 -14.96 -2.97 2.70
C VAL A 11 -15.71 -2.06 1.76
N SER A 12 -15.90 -0.82 2.19
CA SER A 12 -16.53 0.25 1.44
C SER A 12 -15.78 0.53 0.15
N GLU A 13 -16.49 1.13 -0.81
CA GLU A 13 -15.87 1.62 -2.05
C GLU A 13 -14.71 2.59 -1.77
N ASP A 14 -14.82 3.39 -0.71
CA ASP A 14 -13.81 4.34 -0.29
C ASP A 14 -12.55 3.65 0.23
N ALA A 15 -12.68 2.65 1.12
CA ALA A 15 -11.53 1.86 1.55
C ALA A 15 -10.92 1.06 0.42
N TRP A 16 -11.73 0.53 -0.48
CA TRP A 16 -11.22 -0.14 -1.67
C TRP A 16 -10.45 0.81 -2.59
N ALA A 17 -10.91 2.05 -2.76
CA ALA A 17 -10.19 3.09 -3.48
C ALA A 17 -8.85 3.42 -2.80
N MET A 18 -8.82 3.52 -1.47
CA MET A 18 -7.58 3.72 -0.71
C MET A 18 -6.59 2.56 -0.91
N VAL A 19 -7.04 1.30 -0.86
CA VAL A 19 -6.19 0.12 -1.15
C VAL A 19 -5.59 0.20 -2.55
N ARG A 20 -6.39 0.52 -3.57
CA ARG A 20 -5.91 0.65 -4.95
C ARG A 20 -4.86 1.76 -5.07
N ASN A 21 -5.13 2.93 -4.50
CA ASN A 21 -4.20 4.06 -4.51
C ASN A 21 -2.88 3.74 -3.79
N ALA A 22 -2.96 3.05 -2.64
CA ALA A 22 -1.80 2.62 -1.88
C ALA A 22 -0.92 1.64 -2.67
N LYS A 23 -1.53 0.67 -3.35
CA LYS A 23 -0.82 -0.26 -4.26
C LYS A 23 -0.12 0.49 -5.40
N GLU A 24 -0.83 1.40 -6.07
CA GLU A 24 -0.25 2.17 -7.17
C GLU A 24 0.93 3.04 -6.71
N ASN A 25 0.81 3.68 -5.55
CA ASN A 25 1.88 4.45 -4.94
C ASN A 25 3.12 3.57 -4.66
N MET A 26 2.92 2.34 -4.17
CA MET A 26 4.02 1.39 -3.96
C MET A 26 4.71 1.02 -5.28
N THR A 27 3.95 0.74 -6.34
CA THR A 27 4.53 0.46 -7.67
C THR A 27 5.31 1.67 -8.20
N ARG A 28 4.78 2.89 -8.03
CA ARG A 28 5.49 4.12 -8.39
C ARG A 28 6.81 4.25 -7.63
N LEU A 29 6.81 3.99 -6.32
CA LEU A 29 8.00 4.05 -5.48
C LEU A 29 9.09 3.07 -5.96
N ILE A 30 8.71 1.83 -6.28
CA ILE A 30 9.62 0.82 -6.84
C ILE A 30 10.20 1.28 -8.16
N ASN A 31 9.38 1.79 -9.07
CA ASN A 31 9.84 2.29 -10.36
C ASN A 31 10.79 3.48 -10.21
N THR A 32 10.48 4.42 -9.31
CA THR A 32 11.35 5.56 -9.00
C THR A 32 12.69 5.11 -8.43
N ALA A 33 12.70 4.13 -7.52
CA ALA A 33 13.94 3.57 -6.98
C ALA A 33 14.78 2.88 -8.05
N ALA A 34 14.14 2.18 -8.99
CA ALA A 34 14.80 1.47 -10.07
C ALA A 34 15.28 2.38 -11.21
N ALA A 35 14.65 3.54 -11.42
CA ALA A 35 14.95 4.44 -12.54
C ALA A 35 16.40 4.98 -12.54
N GLY A 36 17.05 5.01 -11.38
CA GLY A 36 18.45 5.43 -11.24
C GLY A 36 19.48 4.30 -11.29
N LEU A 37 19.06 3.06 -11.57
CA LEU A 37 19.93 1.89 -11.52
C LEU A 37 20.23 1.33 -12.92
N GLU A 38 21.49 0.99 -13.14
CA GLU A 38 21.93 0.32 -14.37
C GLU A 38 21.47 -1.14 -14.41
N PRO A 39 21.24 -1.71 -15.61
CA PRO A 39 21.00 -3.14 -15.76
C PRO A 39 22.14 -3.97 -15.15
N GLY A 40 21.79 -4.99 -14.36
CA GLY A 40 22.76 -5.83 -13.67
C GLY A 40 23.24 -5.30 -12.32
N THR A 41 22.75 -4.13 -11.87
CA THR A 41 22.98 -3.66 -10.50
C THR A 41 22.49 -4.69 -9.49
N PRO A 42 23.27 -5.03 -8.44
CA PRO A 42 22.83 -5.92 -7.38
C PRO A 42 21.52 -5.46 -6.74
N SER A 43 20.58 -6.39 -6.53
CA SER A 43 19.26 -6.10 -5.96
C SER A 43 19.30 -5.44 -4.57
N ILE A 44 20.42 -5.59 -3.85
CA ILE A 44 20.62 -4.94 -2.55
C ILE A 44 20.70 -3.41 -2.67
N GLU A 45 21.19 -2.86 -3.78
CA GLU A 45 21.23 -1.41 -4.01
C GLU A 45 19.82 -0.85 -4.19
N LEU A 46 18.97 -1.55 -4.96
CA LEU A 46 17.55 -1.20 -5.07
C LEU A 46 16.86 -1.23 -3.71
N SER A 47 17.14 -2.24 -2.89
CA SER A 47 16.58 -2.36 -1.53
C SER A 47 16.96 -1.18 -0.65
N LYS A 48 18.23 -0.73 -0.67
CA LYS A 48 18.69 0.44 0.10
C LYS A 48 17.94 1.71 -0.34
N ILE A 49 17.88 1.98 -1.64
CA ILE A 49 17.20 3.16 -2.18
C ILE A 49 15.71 3.15 -1.81
N LEU A 50 15.06 1.99 -1.92
CA LEU A 50 13.67 1.80 -1.53
C LEU A 50 13.44 2.12 -0.05
N MET A 51 14.29 1.61 0.84
CA MET A 51 14.20 1.88 2.28
C MET A 51 14.43 3.35 2.61
N ASP A 52 15.38 4.01 1.95
CA ASP A 52 15.63 5.45 2.11
C ASP A 52 14.43 6.30 1.65
N LEU A 53 13.81 5.93 0.52
CA LEU A 53 12.61 6.61 0.02
C LEU A 53 11.42 6.41 0.97
N LEU A 54 11.24 5.20 1.52
CA LEU A 54 10.22 4.91 2.52
C LEU A 54 10.45 5.68 3.82
N ALA A 55 11.69 5.78 4.30
CA ALA A 55 12.03 6.51 5.51
C ALA A 55 11.79 8.02 5.38
N ARG A 56 11.93 8.57 4.17
CA ARG A 56 11.65 10.00 3.86
C ARG A 56 10.17 10.28 3.63
N ALA A 57 9.35 9.27 3.35
CA ALA A 57 7.91 9.42 3.22
C ALA A 57 7.30 9.60 4.61
N GLU A 58 7.41 10.82 5.18
CA GLU A 58 6.71 11.20 6.41
C GLU A 58 5.21 10.98 6.21
N ASN A 59 4.65 9.99 6.93
CA ASN A 59 3.33 9.40 6.75
C ASN A 59 3.20 8.59 5.46
N SER A 60 3.60 7.32 5.54
CA SER A 60 3.36 6.36 4.46
C SER A 60 1.86 6.32 4.13
N PRO A 61 1.47 6.53 2.86
CA PRO A 61 0.08 6.35 2.42
C PRO A 61 -0.45 4.95 2.76
N LEU A 62 0.44 3.97 2.95
CA LEU A 62 0.10 2.63 3.43
C LEU A 62 -0.43 2.66 4.87
N ASP A 63 0.22 3.39 5.76
CA ASP A 63 -0.18 3.43 7.18
C ASP A 63 -1.53 4.13 7.35
N ALA A 64 -1.75 5.20 6.59
CA ALA A 64 -3.04 5.87 6.52
C ALA A 64 -4.14 4.94 5.96
N THR A 65 -3.84 4.22 4.88
CA THR A 65 -4.78 3.27 4.26
C THR A 65 -5.09 2.09 5.19
N ILE A 66 -4.08 1.51 5.84
CA ILE A 66 -4.24 0.43 6.81
C ILE A 66 -5.09 0.89 7.99
N SER A 67 -4.85 2.11 8.49
CA SER A 67 -5.62 2.68 9.60
C SER A 67 -7.07 2.93 9.22
N ALA A 68 -7.33 3.42 8.00
CA ALA A 68 -8.69 3.62 7.49
C ALA A 68 -9.46 2.30 7.35
N ILE A 69 -8.82 1.25 6.80
CA ILE A 69 -9.44 -0.08 6.69
C ILE A 69 -9.72 -0.69 8.06
N LYS A 70 -8.78 -0.57 9.01
CA LYS A 70 -8.97 -1.06 10.39
C LYS A 70 -10.12 -0.35 11.09
N LYS A 71 -10.22 0.97 10.90
CA LYS A 71 -11.30 1.77 11.46
C LYS A 71 -12.66 1.33 10.91
N GLU A 72 -12.76 1.18 9.60
CA GLU A 72 -14.01 0.74 8.96
C GLU A 72 -14.43 -0.66 9.44
N PHE A 73 -13.49 -1.61 9.50
CA PHE A 73 -13.79 -2.96 9.99
C PHE A 73 -14.30 -2.96 11.44
N SER A 74 -13.75 -2.07 12.30
CA SER A 74 -14.22 -1.88 13.67
C SER A 74 -15.63 -1.26 13.74
N GLU A 75 -15.97 -0.34 12.84
CA GLU A 75 -17.30 0.27 12.78
C GLU A 75 -18.35 -0.73 12.33
N VAL A 76 -18.06 -1.52 11.28
CA VAL A 76 -18.96 -2.57 10.78
C VAL A 76 -19.23 -3.63 11.85
N THR A 77 -18.20 -4.08 12.59
CA THR A 77 -18.38 -5.08 13.67
C THR A 77 -19.15 -4.54 14.87
N SER A 78 -19.08 -3.24 15.15
CA SER A 78 -19.85 -2.60 16.23
C SER A 78 -21.35 -2.42 15.94
N GLN A 79 -21.78 -2.48 14.67
CA GLN A 79 -23.20 -2.40 14.28
C GLN A 79 -23.90 -3.77 14.23
N VAL A 80 -23.16 -4.87 14.42
CA VAL A 80 -23.68 -6.25 14.41
C VAL A 80 -23.95 -6.78 15.84
N GLN A 81 -23.77 -5.94 16.86
CA GLN A 81 -23.98 -6.26 18.28
C GLN A 81 -25.18 -5.48 18.85
#